data_AF-A0A7V6SXA6-F1
#
_entry.id   AF-A0A7V6SXA6-F1
#
_cell.length_a   1.000
_cell.length_b   1.000
_cell.length_c   1.000
_cell.angle_alpha   90.00
_cell.angle_beta   90.00
_cell.angle_gamma   90.00
#
_symmetry.space_group_name_H-M   'P 1'
#
loop_
_entity.id
_entity.type
_entity.pdbx_description
1 polymer ?
#
loop_
_entity_poly.entity_id
_entity_poly.type
_entity_poly.pdbx_seq_one_letter_code
_entity_poly.pdbx_strand_id
1 'polypeptide(L)'
;MKEFKTNEELLEILKSKNVKINDDAFALTCLSNYSYYSVINTYKIIFKDNDNYKPNVCFEEIFFLYEFDKKLKNIFMKNILDIESVVKTKIANAFGEKHGINNYLIPVNFNSDIDRKNNTNYVGDLINMINEEINKNNGKHEAVTHYMNKYGFVPPWVLMKIISLGTISKF
;
A
#
# COMPACT_ATOMS: atom_id res chain seq x y z
N MET A 1 3.50 31.42 1.71
CA MET A 1 2.80 30.34 0.97
C MET A 1 3.85 29.58 0.17
N LYS A 2 3.80 28.24 0.06
CA LYS A 2 4.73 27.53 -0.84
C LYS A 2 4.20 27.62 -2.26
N GLU A 3 5.04 28.09 -3.18
CA GLU A 3 4.71 28.23 -4.60
C GLU A 3 5.15 27.01 -5.40
N PHE A 4 4.51 26.79 -6.55
CA PHE A 4 4.94 25.80 -7.52
C PHE A 4 6.36 26.13 -8.00
N LYS A 5 7.14 25.09 -8.27
CA LYS A 5 8.48 25.20 -8.82
C LYS A 5 8.70 24.23 -9.96
N THR A 6 9.32 24.69 -11.04
CA THR A 6 9.71 23.83 -12.15
C THR A 6 10.88 22.92 -11.74
N ASN A 7 11.15 21.89 -12.54
CA ASN A 7 12.27 20.98 -12.26
C ASN A 7 13.63 21.70 -12.30
N GLU A 8 13.76 22.70 -13.18
CA GLU A 8 14.93 23.58 -13.27
C GLU A 8 15.07 24.41 -11.99
N GLU A 9 14.00 25.02 -11.51
CA GLU A 9 14.03 25.77 -10.24
C GLU A 9 14.36 24.87 -9.04
N LEU A 10 13.86 23.63 -9.04
CA LEU A 10 14.18 22.64 -8.01
C LEU A 10 15.65 22.21 -8.07
N LEU A 11 16.22 22.08 -9.26
CA LEU A 11 17.64 21.80 -9.45
C LEU A 11 18.51 22.96 -8.91
N GLU A 12 18.14 24.20 -9.20
CA GLU A 12 18.84 25.38 -8.67
C GLU A 12 18.70 25.49 -7.14
N ILE A 13 17.58 25.07 -6.56
CA ILE A 13 17.43 24.95 -5.10
C ILE A 13 18.38 23.92 -4.50
N LEU A 14 18.67 22.82 -5.21
CA LEU A 14 19.64 21.83 -4.73
C LEU A 14 21.06 22.41 -4.77
N LYS A 15 21.43 23.06 -5.88
CA LYS A 15 22.72 23.73 -6.04
C LYS A 15 22.95 24.79 -4.96
N SER A 16 21.96 25.66 -4.72
CA SER A 16 22.03 26.69 -3.66
C SER A 16 22.13 26.13 -2.24
N LYS A 17 21.80 24.86 -2.03
CA LYS A 17 21.91 24.17 -0.73
C LYS A 17 23.16 23.29 -0.62
N ASN A 18 24.16 23.54 -1.46
CA ASN A 18 25.43 22.80 -1.53
C ASN A 18 25.30 21.32 -1.96
N VAL A 19 24.23 20.97 -2.69
CA VAL A 19 24.18 19.67 -3.37
C VAL A 19 24.88 19.81 -4.71
N LYS A 20 25.95 19.04 -4.90
CA LYS A 20 26.66 18.98 -6.16
C LYS A 20 25.81 18.22 -7.19
N ILE A 21 25.68 18.78 -8.39
CA ILE A 21 25.06 18.11 -9.54
C ILE A 21 26.19 17.80 -10.52
N ASN A 22 26.45 16.52 -10.77
CA ASN A 22 27.51 16.14 -11.72
C ASN A 22 26.98 16.11 -13.16
N ASP A 23 25.69 15.77 -13.33
CA ASP A 23 25.00 15.78 -14.62
C ASP A 23 23.60 16.41 -14.47
N ASP A 24 23.46 17.66 -14.92
CA ASP A 24 22.20 18.42 -14.89
C ASP A 24 21.10 17.74 -15.72
N ALA A 25 21.44 17.16 -16.87
CA ALA A 25 20.46 16.52 -17.75
C ALA A 25 19.90 15.24 -17.10
N PHE A 26 20.77 14.46 -16.46
CA PHE A 26 20.37 13.31 -15.66
C PHE A 26 19.49 13.73 -14.47
N ALA A 27 19.88 14.77 -13.74
CA ALA A 27 19.12 15.25 -12.59
C ALA A 27 17.72 15.76 -12.98
N LEU A 28 17.61 16.53 -14.06
CA LEU A 28 16.31 16.99 -14.59
C LEU A 28 15.43 15.82 -15.05
N THR A 29 16.02 14.82 -15.73
CA THR A 29 15.30 13.60 -16.11
C THR A 29 14.77 12.86 -14.87
N CYS A 30 15.57 12.76 -13.82
CA CYS A 30 15.15 12.15 -12.57
C CYS A 30 14.02 12.94 -11.89
N LEU A 31 14.11 14.26 -11.82
CA LEU A 31 13.07 15.13 -11.23
C LEU A 31 11.77 15.14 -12.04
N SER A 32 11.86 14.91 -13.35
CA SER A 32 10.68 14.75 -14.23
C SER A 32 9.98 13.42 -14.02
N ASN A 33 10.73 12.33 -13.82
CA ASN A 33 10.18 10.98 -13.65
C ASN A 33 9.79 10.65 -12.21
N TYR A 34 10.46 11.26 -11.23
CA TYR A 34 10.31 10.98 -9.82
C TYR A 34 10.15 12.27 -9.04
N SER A 35 9.10 12.36 -8.22
CA SER A 35 8.82 13.60 -7.48
C SER A 35 10.01 13.98 -6.59
N TYR A 36 10.33 15.29 -6.55
CA TYR A 36 11.36 15.83 -5.66
C TYR A 36 11.13 15.40 -4.20
N TYR A 37 9.87 15.26 -3.78
CA TYR A 37 9.56 14.81 -2.43
C TYR A 37 9.99 13.35 -2.20
N SER A 38 9.68 12.46 -3.16
CA SER A 38 10.03 11.04 -3.10
C SER A 38 11.53 10.81 -3.08
N VAL A 39 12.29 11.58 -3.88
CA VAL A 39 13.75 11.39 -4.00
C VAL A 39 14.51 12.21 -2.96
N ILE A 40 14.27 13.52 -2.88
CA ILE A 40 15.09 14.40 -2.05
C ILE A 40 14.56 14.42 -0.62
N ASN A 41 13.28 14.75 -0.41
CA ASN A 41 12.78 14.97 0.95
C ASN A 41 12.77 13.70 1.80
N THR A 42 12.59 12.54 1.18
CA THR A 42 12.55 11.25 1.88
C THR A 42 13.93 10.85 2.37
N TYR A 43 14.99 11.12 1.61
CA TYR A 43 16.34 10.61 1.90
C TYR A 43 17.31 11.67 2.44
N LYS A 44 16.97 12.96 2.37
CA LYS A 44 17.83 14.07 2.80
C LYS A 44 18.37 13.93 4.22
N ILE A 45 17.67 13.25 5.13
CA ILE A 45 18.07 13.13 6.55
C ILE A 45 19.48 12.51 6.70
N ILE A 46 19.88 11.63 5.78
CA ILE A 46 21.18 10.96 5.81
C ILE A 46 22.29 11.92 5.35
N PHE A 47 21.94 12.86 4.47
CA PHE A 47 22.84 13.78 3.78
C PHE A 47 22.86 15.19 4.36
N LYS A 48 22.11 15.46 5.43
CA LYS A 48 22.06 16.78 6.07
C LYS A 48 22.69 16.78 7.46
N ASP A 49 23.35 17.89 7.79
CA ASP A 49 23.66 18.30 9.16
C ASP A 49 22.88 19.59 9.44
N ASN A 50 21.92 19.52 10.36
CA ASN A 50 20.97 20.61 10.63
C ASN A 50 20.21 21.05 9.35
N ASP A 51 20.31 22.33 8.99
CA ASP A 51 19.58 22.91 7.85
C ASP A 51 20.28 22.75 6.50
N ASN A 52 21.55 22.35 6.47
CA ASN A 52 22.35 22.27 5.24
C ASN A 52 22.71 20.82 4.87
N TYR A 53 22.98 20.58 3.59
CA TYR A 53 23.59 19.32 3.16
C TYR A 53 25.06 19.26 3.59
N LYS A 54 25.53 18.05 3.90
CA LYS A 54 26.93 17.78 4.23
C LYS A 54 27.84 18.17 3.06
N PRO A 55 29.10 18.53 3.30
CA PRO A 55 30.03 18.86 2.23
C PRO A 55 30.16 17.72 1.21
N ASN A 56 30.28 18.08 -0.08
CA ASN A 56 30.48 17.16 -1.20
C ASN A 56 29.34 16.17 -1.51
N VAL A 57 28.16 16.31 -0.88
CA VAL A 57 26.99 15.51 -1.25
C VAL A 57 26.60 15.77 -2.69
N CYS A 58 26.45 14.70 -3.47
CA CYS A 58 25.99 14.78 -4.85
C CYS A 58 24.54 14.33 -4.98
N PHE A 59 23.81 14.89 -5.96
CA PHE A 59 22.43 14.48 -6.26
C PHE A 59 22.34 12.98 -6.58
N GLU A 60 23.32 12.46 -7.34
CA GLU A 60 23.35 11.06 -7.74
C GLU A 60 23.43 10.11 -6.55
N GLU A 61 24.10 10.49 -5.46
CA GLU A 61 24.16 9.68 -4.23
C GLU A 61 22.79 9.57 -3.57
N ILE A 62 22.07 10.70 -3.48
CA ILE A 62 20.69 10.74 -2.94
C ILE A 62 19.77 9.88 -3.82
N PHE A 63 19.90 10.03 -5.14
CA PHE A 63 19.09 9.28 -6.10
C PHE A 63 19.39 7.77 -6.10
N PHE A 64 20.66 7.38 -5.99
CA PHE A 64 21.04 5.96 -5.91
C PHE A 64 20.56 5.32 -4.61
N LEU A 65 20.49 6.07 -3.51
CA LEU A 65 19.85 5.57 -2.30
C LEU A 65 18.34 5.35 -2.48
N TYR A 66 17.66 6.27 -3.16
CA TYR A 66 16.25 6.10 -3.54
C TYR A 66 16.06 4.85 -4.43
N GLU A 67 16.89 4.67 -5.44
CA GLU A 67 16.83 3.51 -6.34
C GLU A 67 17.15 2.19 -5.62
N PHE A 68 18.09 2.21 -4.68
CA PHE A 68 18.39 1.06 -3.82
C PHE A 68 17.18 0.65 -2.98
N ASP A 69 16.56 1.59 -2.26
CA ASP A 69 15.37 1.31 -1.44
C ASP A 69 14.20 0.83 -2.31
N LYS A 70 13.99 1.43 -3.48
CA LYS A 70 12.97 0.99 -4.45
C LYS A 70 13.21 -0.45 -4.91
N LYS A 71 14.46 -0.83 -5.22
CA LYS A 71 14.80 -2.22 -5.59
C LYS A 71 14.55 -3.18 -4.42
N LEU A 72 14.89 -2.78 -3.21
CA LEU A 72 14.64 -3.56 -2.01
C LEU A 72 13.13 -3.76 -1.77
N LYS A 73 12.32 -2.71 -1.89
CA LYS A 73 10.85 -2.78 -1.82
C LYS A 73 10.26 -3.73 -2.86
N ASN A 74 10.78 -3.76 -4.07
CA ASN A 74 10.33 -4.69 -5.11
C ASN A 74 10.60 -6.17 -4.72
N ILE A 75 11.75 -6.44 -4.09
CA ILE A 75 12.06 -7.79 -3.59
C ILE A 75 11.05 -8.20 -2.51
N PHE A 76 10.78 -7.31 -1.55
CA PHE A 76 9.79 -7.58 -0.50
C PHE A 76 8.38 -7.75 -1.07
N MET A 77 7.96 -6.88 -1.98
CA MET A 77 6.62 -6.90 -2.57
C MET A 77 6.31 -8.25 -3.21
N LYS A 78 7.25 -8.81 -3.99
CA LYS A 78 7.09 -10.13 -4.60
C LYS A 78 6.77 -11.20 -3.56
N ASN A 79 7.55 -11.27 -2.48
CA ASN A 79 7.37 -12.28 -1.45
C ASN A 79 6.11 -12.05 -0.60
N ILE A 80 5.74 -10.78 -0.36
CA ILE A 80 4.52 -10.42 0.36
C ILE A 80 3.27 -10.89 -0.40
N LEU A 81 3.25 -10.78 -1.73
CA LEU A 81 2.13 -11.25 -2.55
C LEU A 81 1.94 -12.78 -2.46
N ASP A 82 3.03 -13.54 -2.43
CA ASP A 82 2.96 -15.00 -2.25
C ASP A 82 2.42 -15.37 -0.86
N ILE A 83 2.91 -14.69 0.18
CA ILE A 83 2.44 -14.87 1.56
C ILE A 83 0.95 -14.49 1.67
N GLU A 84 0.55 -13.35 1.10
CA GLU A 84 -0.84 -12.88 1.09
C GLU A 84 -1.77 -13.93 0.47
N SER A 85 -1.37 -14.53 -0.65
CA SER A 85 -2.14 -15.58 -1.31
C SER A 85 -2.33 -16.80 -0.40
N VAL A 86 -1.25 -17.27 0.24
CA VAL A 86 -1.31 -18.41 1.17
C VAL A 86 -2.21 -18.09 2.38
N VAL A 87 -2.02 -16.94 3.02
CA VAL A 87 -2.82 -16.53 4.19
C VAL A 87 -4.30 -16.46 3.83
N LYS A 88 -4.64 -15.80 2.72
CA LYS A 88 -6.02 -15.70 2.22
C LYS A 88 -6.64 -17.06 1.97
N THR A 89 -5.92 -17.97 1.30
CA THR A 89 -6.41 -19.34 1.07
C THR A 89 -6.65 -20.09 2.38
N LYS A 90 -5.73 -19.99 3.35
CA LYS A 90 -5.87 -20.66 4.64
C LYS A 90 -7.08 -20.14 5.42
N ILE A 91 -7.28 -18.82 5.44
CA ILE A 91 -8.45 -18.19 6.08
C ILE A 91 -9.74 -18.62 5.38
N ALA A 92 -9.80 -18.54 4.04
CA ALA A 92 -11.00 -18.93 3.28
C ALA A 92 -11.39 -20.38 3.52
N ASN A 93 -10.42 -21.29 3.55
CA ASN A 93 -10.66 -22.71 3.77
C ASN A 93 -11.10 -22.97 5.22
N ALA A 94 -10.38 -22.45 6.21
CA ALA A 94 -10.71 -22.67 7.61
C ALA A 94 -12.10 -22.08 7.97
N PHE A 95 -12.39 -20.88 7.48
CA PHE A 95 -13.66 -20.23 7.74
C PHE A 95 -14.82 -20.90 6.98
N GLY A 96 -14.59 -21.27 5.71
CA GLY A 96 -15.56 -21.99 4.90
C GLY A 96 -15.86 -23.40 5.42
N GLU A 97 -14.87 -24.10 5.94
CA GLU A 97 -15.03 -25.43 6.56
C GLU A 97 -15.86 -25.34 7.84
N LYS A 98 -15.61 -24.34 8.69
CA LYS A 98 -16.27 -24.19 9.98
C LYS A 98 -17.68 -23.59 9.89
N HIS A 99 -17.87 -22.62 9.00
CA HIS A 99 -19.10 -21.82 8.95
C HIS A 99 -19.89 -21.98 7.65
N GLY A 100 -19.42 -22.83 6.72
CA GLY A 100 -20.03 -23.03 5.43
C GLY A 100 -19.68 -21.95 4.41
N ILE A 101 -20.25 -22.08 3.22
CA ILE A 101 -19.95 -21.20 2.07
C ILE A 101 -20.93 -20.05 1.90
N ASN A 102 -22.11 -20.15 2.51
CA ASN A 102 -23.15 -19.12 2.52
C ASN A 102 -23.30 -18.56 3.95
N ASN A 103 -23.74 -17.31 4.07
CA ASN A 103 -24.03 -16.65 5.36
C ASN A 103 -22.89 -16.71 6.40
N TYR A 104 -21.63 -16.86 5.97
CA TYR A 104 -20.48 -16.91 6.86
C TYR A 104 -20.18 -15.53 7.48
N LEU A 105 -20.51 -14.44 6.79
CA LEU A 105 -20.33 -13.04 7.22
C LEU A 105 -21.39 -12.59 8.24
N ILE A 106 -21.57 -13.32 9.33
CA ILE A 106 -22.45 -12.97 10.45
C ILE A 106 -21.63 -12.77 11.72
N PRO A 107 -21.93 -11.76 12.57
CA PRO A 107 -21.08 -11.42 13.72
C PRO A 107 -20.78 -12.58 14.67
N VAL A 108 -21.72 -13.53 14.81
CA VAL A 108 -21.57 -14.70 15.68
C VAL A 108 -20.47 -15.67 15.22
N ASN A 109 -20.08 -15.64 13.95
CA ASN A 109 -19.00 -16.48 13.42
C ASN A 109 -17.60 -15.89 13.68
N PHE A 110 -17.52 -14.63 14.12
CA PHE A 110 -16.26 -13.94 14.41
C PHE A 110 -15.97 -13.92 15.90
N ASN A 111 -14.70 -13.71 16.25
CA ASN A 111 -14.33 -13.49 17.64
C ASN A 111 -14.76 -12.07 18.07
N SER A 112 -15.84 -12.00 18.85
CA SER A 112 -16.38 -10.75 19.40
C SER A 112 -15.86 -10.40 20.80
N ASP A 113 -14.86 -11.12 21.31
CA ASP A 113 -14.30 -10.84 22.64
C ASP A 113 -13.65 -9.46 22.73
N ILE A 114 -13.03 -9.00 21.63
CA ILE A 114 -12.46 -7.65 21.53
C ILE A 114 -13.57 -6.60 21.64
N ASP A 115 -14.69 -6.80 20.95
CA ASP A 115 -15.84 -5.90 20.98
C ASP A 115 -16.47 -5.82 22.36
N ARG A 116 -16.62 -6.97 23.02
CA ARG A 116 -17.14 -7.03 24.39
C ARG A 116 -16.22 -6.35 25.39
N LYS A 117 -14.91 -6.57 25.27
CA LYS A 117 -13.92 -6.06 26.22
C LYS A 117 -13.72 -4.55 26.11
N ASN A 118 -13.78 -4.03 24.89
CA ASN A 118 -13.47 -2.62 24.62
C ASN A 118 -14.72 -1.77 24.33
N ASN A 119 -15.92 -2.36 24.37
CA ASN A 119 -17.17 -1.72 23.97
C ASN A 119 -17.09 -1.11 22.56
N THR A 120 -16.61 -1.91 21.59
CA THR A 120 -16.42 -1.52 20.18
C THR A 120 -17.37 -2.28 19.25
N ASN A 121 -17.46 -1.83 17.99
CA ASN A 121 -18.19 -2.51 16.90
C ASN A 121 -17.25 -3.01 15.78
N TYR A 122 -16.06 -3.48 16.17
CA TYR A 122 -15.02 -3.88 15.24
C TYR A 122 -15.49 -4.95 14.25
N VAL A 123 -16.17 -6.00 14.72
CA VAL A 123 -16.68 -7.07 13.85
C VAL A 123 -17.75 -6.54 12.90
N GLY A 124 -18.63 -5.68 13.38
CA GLY A 124 -19.66 -5.04 12.55
C GLY A 124 -19.04 -4.18 11.45
N ASP A 125 -18.04 -3.38 11.80
CA ASP A 125 -17.33 -2.50 10.87
C ASP A 125 -16.53 -3.30 9.83
N LEU A 126 -15.91 -4.42 10.24
CA LEU A 126 -15.24 -5.34 9.32
C LEU A 126 -16.22 -5.95 8.31
N ILE A 127 -17.35 -6.47 8.78
CA ILE A 127 -18.37 -7.07 7.91
C ILE A 127 -18.92 -6.03 6.94
N ASN A 128 -19.18 -4.80 7.41
CA ASN A 128 -19.62 -3.71 6.55
C ASN A 128 -18.58 -3.39 5.47
N MET A 129 -17.30 -3.27 5.83
CA MET A 129 -16.20 -3.05 4.88
C MET A 129 -16.11 -4.18 3.83
N ILE A 130 -16.27 -5.43 4.26
CA ILE A 130 -16.29 -6.58 3.35
C ILE A 130 -17.48 -6.49 2.37
N ASN A 131 -18.67 -6.17 2.87
CA ASN A 131 -19.87 -6.03 2.04
C ASN A 131 -19.76 -4.86 1.06
N GLU A 132 -19.15 -3.75 1.46
CA GLU A 132 -18.85 -2.62 0.57
C GLU A 132 -17.92 -3.04 -0.57
N GLU A 133 -16.86 -3.80 -0.28
CA GLU A 133 -15.97 -4.32 -1.32
C GLU A 133 -16.68 -5.34 -2.24
N ILE A 134 -17.54 -6.21 -1.72
CA ILE A 134 -18.38 -7.08 -2.56
C ILE A 134 -19.25 -6.24 -3.51
N ASN A 135 -19.96 -5.24 -2.99
CA ASN A 135 -20.86 -4.39 -3.77
C ASN A 135 -20.10 -3.58 -4.83
N LYS A 136 -18.95 -3.02 -4.48
CA LYS A 136 -18.09 -2.24 -5.39
C LYS A 136 -17.54 -3.07 -6.55
N ASN A 137 -17.29 -4.37 -6.31
CA ASN A 137 -16.77 -5.31 -7.30
C ASN A 137 -17.86 -6.06 -8.06
N ASN A 138 -19.11 -6.05 -7.60
CA ASN A 138 -20.24 -6.58 -8.35
C ASN A 138 -20.47 -5.75 -9.63
N GLY A 139 -20.50 -6.40 -10.78
CA GLY A 139 -20.53 -5.76 -12.10
C GLY A 139 -19.16 -5.34 -12.65
N LYS A 140 -18.07 -5.51 -11.90
CA LYS A 140 -16.69 -5.20 -12.34
C LYS A 140 -15.78 -6.42 -12.34
N HIS A 141 -15.84 -7.22 -11.27
CA HIS A 141 -15.07 -8.44 -11.15
C HIS A 141 -15.94 -9.62 -11.58
N GLU A 142 -15.50 -10.35 -12.61
CA GLU A 142 -16.26 -11.43 -13.25
C GLU A 142 -16.72 -12.49 -12.25
N ALA A 143 -15.79 -13.04 -11.45
CA ALA A 143 -16.13 -14.07 -10.46
C ALA A 143 -17.15 -13.60 -9.42
N VAL A 144 -16.96 -12.42 -8.82
CA VAL A 144 -17.91 -11.86 -7.84
C VAL A 144 -19.28 -11.69 -8.47
N THR A 145 -19.33 -11.12 -9.67
CA THR A 145 -20.57 -10.87 -10.41
C THR A 145 -21.30 -12.18 -10.74
N HIS A 146 -20.57 -13.20 -11.19
CA HIS A 146 -21.13 -14.53 -11.46
C HIS A 146 -21.78 -15.13 -10.21
N TYR A 147 -21.08 -15.12 -9.09
CA TYR A 147 -21.57 -15.74 -7.85
C TYR A 147 -22.76 -14.98 -7.25
N MET A 148 -22.70 -13.64 -7.28
CA MET A 148 -23.82 -12.80 -6.85
C MET A 148 -25.07 -13.03 -7.69
N ASN A 149 -24.94 -13.03 -9.03
CA ASN A 149 -26.10 -13.17 -9.91
C ASN A 149 -26.70 -14.58 -9.90
N LYS A 150 -25.86 -15.62 -9.76
CA LYS A 150 -26.31 -17.02 -9.82
C LYS A 150 -26.77 -17.57 -8.48
N TYR A 151 -26.11 -17.20 -7.39
CA TYR A 151 -26.33 -17.82 -6.07
C TYR A 151 -26.74 -16.82 -4.98
N GLY A 152 -26.64 -15.50 -5.22
CA GLY A 152 -27.01 -14.47 -4.25
C GLY A 152 -25.98 -14.24 -3.13
N PHE A 153 -24.80 -14.86 -3.21
CA PHE A 153 -23.72 -14.68 -2.23
C PHE A 153 -22.34 -14.86 -2.86
N VAL A 154 -21.29 -14.40 -2.18
CA VAL A 154 -19.87 -14.58 -2.57
C VAL A 154 -19.19 -15.56 -1.63
N PRO A 155 -18.73 -16.75 -2.09
CA PRO A 155 -18.01 -17.70 -1.26
C PRO A 155 -16.67 -17.14 -0.73
N PRO A 156 -16.14 -17.67 0.39
CA PRO A 156 -14.90 -17.17 1.00
C PRO A 156 -13.71 -17.08 0.04
N TRP A 157 -13.47 -18.10 -0.81
CA TRP A 157 -12.34 -18.08 -1.76
C TRP A 157 -12.51 -17.08 -2.90
N VAL A 158 -13.75 -16.70 -3.25
CA VAL A 158 -14.02 -15.64 -4.23
C VAL A 158 -13.83 -14.28 -3.57
N LEU A 159 -14.27 -14.14 -2.31
CA LEU A 159 -14.05 -12.95 -1.51
C LEU A 159 -12.57 -12.59 -1.41
N MET A 160 -11.69 -13.58 -1.18
CA MET A 160 -10.24 -13.39 -1.09
C MET A 160 -9.61 -12.65 -2.29
N LYS A 161 -10.25 -12.72 -3.47
CA LYS A 161 -9.75 -12.04 -4.68
C LYS A 161 -9.92 -10.53 -4.66
N ILE A 162 -10.86 -10.02 -3.85
CA ILE A 162 -11.23 -8.59 -3.84
C ILE A 162 -10.86 -7.88 -2.54
N ILE A 163 -10.58 -8.61 -1.46
CA ILE A 163 -10.15 -8.01 -0.19
C ILE A 163 -8.64 -7.86 -0.11
N SER A 164 -8.16 -6.78 0.50
CA SER A 164 -6.74 -6.48 0.65
C SER A 164 -6.11 -7.26 1.83
N LEU A 165 -4.78 -7.41 1.84
CA LEU A 165 -4.05 -7.91 3.01
C LEU A 165 -4.38 -7.13 4.30
N GLY A 166 -4.59 -5.82 4.21
CA GLY A 166 -4.93 -4.98 5.36
C GLY A 166 -6.35 -5.19 5.89
N THR A 167 -7.27 -5.68 5.07
CA THR A 167 -8.60 -6.13 5.51
C THR A 167 -8.49 -7.53 6.12
N ILE A 168 -7.67 -8.40 5.53
CA ILE A 168 -7.42 -9.76 6.02
C ILE A 168 -6.77 -9.78 7.40
N SER A 169 -5.86 -8.85 7.69
CA SER A 169 -5.23 -8.78 9.01
C SER A 169 -6.20 -8.43 10.14
N LYS A 170 -7.44 -8.04 9.80
CA LYS A 170 -8.52 -7.72 10.71
C LYS A 170 -9.58 -8.82 10.84
N PHE A 171 -9.47 -9.87 10.03
CA PHE A 171 -10.43 -10.96 9.94
C PHE A 171 -10.33 -11.92 11.14
#